data_AF-A0AAE3UDU1-F1
#
_entry.id   AF-A0AAE3UDU1-F1
#
_cell.length_a   1.000
_cell.length_b   1.000
_cell.length_c   1.000
_cell.angle_alpha   90.00
_cell.angle_beta   90.00
_cell.angle_gamma   90.00
#
_symmetry.space_group_name_H-M   'P 1'
#
loop_
_entity.id
_entity.type
_entity.pdbx_description
1 polymer ?
#
loop_
_entity_poly.entity_id
_entity_poly.type
_entity_poly.pdbx_seq_one_letter_code
_entity_poly.pdbx_strand_id
1 'polypeptide(L)'
;MKKKRLQHQANVICEMFCGWRLEEDCQILLELGKGKLDCDILSQKAYCDGVASELQIVKAIYQWLQADWLQNGFDQQLIQEVRLAVDFQVAKQQYIYKQEVAHFIVDCKSEIRLNDHVYIAFLSKDFDRVLPVLVSRSFTSAIQCTRKTKQVGVDPTLYIYFTGIYRPGSAGNEDAEYMMHQINHCIDSEHPQFVIVDLRELVYTWGNAITQAFRIRSLKQQPFVVLISEKSQALDSDFIKELAGCSFYLDEQTALDVLKQQVSVNRSKE
;
A
#
# COMPACT_ATOMS: atom_id res chain seq x y z
N MET A 1 -7.47 14.51 -32.89
CA MET A 1 -7.17 13.63 -31.75
C MET A 1 -7.00 14.38 -30.42
N LYS A 2 -6.37 15.57 -30.40
CA LYS A 2 -6.13 16.37 -29.18
C LYS A 2 -7.36 16.56 -28.27
N LYS A 3 -8.54 16.89 -28.83
CA LYS A 3 -9.78 17.07 -28.04
C LYS A 3 -10.19 15.82 -27.24
N LYS A 4 -10.12 14.62 -27.85
CA LYS A 4 -10.44 13.37 -27.17
C LYS A 4 -9.46 13.06 -26.05
N ARG A 5 -8.18 13.43 -26.23
CA ARG A 5 -7.14 13.22 -25.21
C ARG A 5 -7.32 14.12 -24.00
N LEU A 6 -7.60 15.41 -24.19
CA LEU A 6 -7.87 16.33 -23.08
C LEU A 6 -9.12 15.93 -22.29
N GLN A 7 -10.18 15.51 -22.97
CA GLN A 7 -11.36 14.96 -22.28
C GLN A 7 -11.01 13.70 -21.49
N HIS A 8 -10.19 12.82 -22.05
CA HIS A 8 -9.71 11.64 -21.33
C HIS A 8 -8.87 12.02 -20.11
N GLN A 9 -8.00 13.03 -20.23
CA GLN A 9 -7.22 13.52 -19.09
C GLN A 9 -8.10 14.06 -17.97
N ALA A 10 -9.14 14.84 -18.28
CA ALA A 10 -10.13 15.28 -17.28
C ALA A 10 -10.74 14.07 -16.55
N ASN A 11 -11.19 13.05 -17.28
CA ASN A 11 -11.73 11.82 -16.65
C ASN A 11 -10.69 11.15 -15.74
N VAL A 12 -9.44 11.01 -16.19
CA VAL A 12 -8.38 10.34 -15.42
C VAL A 12 -8.01 11.11 -14.15
N ILE A 13 -8.06 12.45 -14.15
CA ILE A 13 -7.81 13.26 -12.94
C ILE A 13 -8.78 12.86 -11.81
N CYS A 14 -10.07 12.72 -12.13
CA CYS A 14 -11.07 12.28 -11.15
C CYS A 14 -10.80 10.84 -10.68
N GLU A 15 -10.47 9.93 -11.60
CA GLU A 15 -10.16 8.53 -11.28
C GLU A 15 -8.89 8.38 -10.43
N MET A 16 -7.88 9.22 -10.65
CA MET A 16 -6.67 9.26 -9.82
C MET A 16 -7.02 9.66 -8.38
N PHE A 17 -7.88 10.67 -8.20
CA PHE A 17 -8.34 11.10 -6.89
C PHE A 17 -9.12 10.00 -6.16
N CYS A 18 -10.12 9.41 -6.82
CA CYS A 18 -10.95 8.34 -6.24
C CYS A 18 -10.25 6.94 -6.27
N GLY A 19 -8.95 6.92 -6.56
CA GLY A 19 -8.19 5.74 -6.92
C GLY A 19 -6.98 5.51 -6.02
N TRP A 20 -6.00 4.81 -6.59
CA TRP A 20 -4.80 4.33 -5.90
C TRP A 20 -3.88 5.42 -5.35
N ARG A 21 -4.03 6.68 -5.76
CA ARG A 21 -3.17 7.78 -5.31
C ARG A 21 -3.65 8.48 -4.04
N LEU A 22 -4.81 8.11 -3.50
CA LEU A 22 -5.31 8.69 -2.25
C LEU A 22 -4.55 8.18 -1.02
N GLU A 23 -3.76 7.11 -1.14
CA GLU A 23 -3.12 6.43 0.00
C GLU A 23 -2.21 7.36 0.82
N GLU A 24 -1.48 8.25 0.15
CA GLU A 24 -0.57 9.21 0.79
C GLU A 24 -1.31 10.32 1.55
N ASP A 25 -2.54 10.63 1.13
CA ASP A 25 -3.34 11.73 1.70
C ASP A 25 -4.53 11.25 2.55
N CYS A 26 -4.77 9.92 2.63
CA CYS A 26 -5.91 9.33 3.35
C CYS A 26 -6.02 9.83 4.78
N GLN A 27 -4.89 9.96 5.49
CA GLN A 27 -4.86 10.42 6.87
C GLN A 27 -5.32 11.88 7.01
N ILE A 28 -4.83 12.76 6.12
CA ILE A 28 -5.21 14.19 6.11
C ILE A 28 -6.72 14.32 5.87
N LEU A 29 -7.25 13.59 4.88
CA LEU A 29 -8.67 13.62 4.56
C LEU A 29 -9.54 13.03 5.67
N LEU A 30 -9.05 12.00 6.37
CA LEU A 30 -9.71 11.44 7.54
C LEU A 30 -9.79 12.43 8.70
N GLU A 31 -8.70 13.17 8.97
CA GLU A 31 -8.66 14.20 10.01
C GLU A 31 -9.60 15.37 9.72
N LEU A 32 -9.72 15.75 8.46
CA LEU A 32 -10.72 16.73 8.01
C LEU A 32 -12.14 16.19 8.14
N GLY A 33 -12.35 14.89 7.89
CA GLY A 33 -13.62 14.18 8.04
C GLY A 33 -14.67 14.52 6.98
N LYS A 34 -14.75 15.76 6.52
CA LYS A 34 -15.52 16.20 5.35
C LYS A 34 -15.04 17.58 4.90
N GLY A 35 -15.34 17.95 3.67
CA GLY A 35 -15.08 19.32 3.20
C GLY A 35 -15.11 19.44 1.69
N LYS A 36 -14.77 20.64 1.21
CA LYS A 36 -14.62 20.92 -0.21
C LYS A 36 -13.17 21.24 -0.55
N LEU A 37 -12.56 20.39 -1.37
CA LEU A 37 -11.23 20.63 -1.93
C LEU A 37 -11.35 21.45 -3.22
N ASP A 38 -10.55 22.50 -3.34
CA ASP A 38 -10.25 23.20 -4.59
C ASP A 38 -8.74 23.07 -4.86
N CYS A 39 -8.40 22.30 -5.90
CA CYS A 39 -7.03 22.00 -6.26
C CYS A 39 -6.68 22.66 -7.59
N ASP A 40 -5.68 23.53 -7.57
CA ASP A 40 -5.00 24.02 -8.78
C ASP A 40 -3.80 23.11 -9.05
N ILE A 41 -3.97 22.25 -10.05
CA ILE A 41 -2.98 21.22 -10.40
C ILE A 41 -1.72 21.84 -11.01
N LEU A 42 -1.84 22.95 -11.75
CA LEU A 42 -0.67 23.58 -12.39
C LEU A 42 0.22 24.25 -11.37
N SER A 43 -0.36 24.98 -10.41
CA SER A 43 0.40 25.60 -9.32
C SER A 43 0.72 24.63 -8.17
N GLN A 44 0.18 23.41 -8.24
CA GLN A 44 0.30 22.35 -7.24
C GLN A 44 -0.20 22.77 -5.85
N LYS A 45 -1.29 23.54 -5.81
CA LYS A 45 -1.90 24.05 -4.57
C LYS A 45 -3.26 23.40 -4.36
N ALA A 46 -3.57 23.10 -3.10
CA ALA A 46 -4.90 22.63 -2.69
C ALA A 46 -5.42 23.48 -1.53
N TYR A 47 -6.74 23.64 -1.49
CA TYR A 47 -7.44 24.32 -0.42
C TYR A 47 -8.62 23.47 0.03
N CYS A 48 -8.74 23.20 1.33
CA CYS A 48 -9.95 22.60 1.92
C CYS A 48 -10.75 23.70 2.60
N ASP A 49 -11.98 23.95 2.12
CA ASP A 49 -12.87 25.00 2.63
C ASP A 49 -12.17 26.38 2.73
N GLY A 50 -11.32 26.68 1.74
CA GLY A 50 -10.55 27.92 1.64
C GLY A 50 -9.24 27.96 2.45
N VAL A 51 -8.96 26.94 3.26
CA VAL A 51 -7.70 26.81 4.01
C VAL A 51 -6.70 26.00 3.20
N ALA A 52 -5.46 26.49 3.07
CA ALA A 52 -4.41 25.77 2.35
C ALA A 52 -4.20 24.37 2.95
N SER A 53 -4.14 23.36 2.09
CA SER A 53 -3.91 21.96 2.44
C SER A 53 -2.77 21.41 1.61
N GLU A 54 -1.86 20.66 2.23
CA GLU A 54 -0.77 20.00 1.52
C GLU A 54 -1.18 18.57 1.15
N LEU A 55 -1.68 18.40 -0.07
CA LEU A 55 -2.07 17.08 -0.60
C LEU A 55 -1.06 16.60 -1.64
N GLN A 56 -0.43 15.45 -1.43
CA GLN A 56 0.56 14.88 -2.36
C GLN A 56 -0.08 14.47 -3.68
N ILE A 57 -1.36 14.10 -3.69
CA ILE A 57 -2.10 13.71 -4.88
C ILE A 57 -2.12 14.80 -5.94
N VAL A 58 -2.11 16.08 -5.54
CA VAL A 58 -2.07 17.21 -6.48
C VAL A 58 -0.75 17.23 -7.25
N LYS A 59 0.38 16.96 -6.57
CA LYS A 59 1.69 16.85 -7.20
C LYS A 59 1.76 15.61 -8.10
N ALA A 60 1.21 14.48 -7.64
CA ALA A 60 1.17 13.24 -8.43
C ALA A 60 0.37 13.40 -9.73
N ILE A 61 -0.79 14.07 -9.68
CA ILE A 61 -1.60 14.37 -10.87
C ILE A 61 -0.83 15.29 -11.82
N TYR A 62 -0.17 16.33 -11.30
CA TYR A 62 0.63 17.24 -12.11
C TYR A 62 1.77 16.51 -12.85
N GLN A 63 2.53 15.67 -12.15
CA GLN A 63 3.61 14.88 -12.73
C GLN A 63 3.10 13.92 -13.81
N TRP A 64 1.96 13.27 -13.56
CA TRP A 64 1.31 12.42 -14.55
C TRP A 64 0.90 13.20 -15.81
N LEU A 65 0.26 14.37 -15.66
CA LEU A 65 -0.12 15.22 -16.79
C LEU A 65 1.09 15.68 -17.60
N GLN A 66 2.18 16.10 -16.94
CA GLN A 66 3.41 16.49 -17.63
C GLN A 66 3.96 15.36 -18.49
N ALA A 67 4.05 14.14 -17.93
CA ALA A 67 4.52 12.97 -18.66
C ALA A 67 3.58 12.65 -19.84
N ASP A 68 2.27 12.71 -19.63
CA ASP A 68 1.27 12.45 -20.66
C ASP A 68 1.35 13.47 -21.81
N TRP A 69 1.48 14.76 -21.50
CA TRP A 69 1.63 15.83 -22.49
C TRP A 69 2.91 15.68 -23.30
N LEU A 70 4.04 15.43 -22.63
CA LEU A 70 5.32 15.22 -23.30
C LEU A 70 5.25 14.03 -24.26
N GLN A 71 4.72 12.89 -23.80
CA GLN A 71 4.58 11.67 -24.60
C GLN A 71 3.67 11.87 -25.83
N ASN A 72 2.68 12.75 -25.73
CA ASN A 72 1.68 12.98 -26.78
C ASN A 72 1.89 14.27 -27.58
N GLY A 73 3.05 14.94 -27.41
CA GLY A 73 3.39 16.18 -28.12
C GLY A 73 2.38 17.30 -27.88
N PHE A 74 1.87 17.40 -26.65
CA PHE A 74 0.95 18.46 -26.26
C PHE A 74 1.72 19.68 -25.73
N ASP A 75 1.45 20.85 -26.29
CA ASP A 75 2.08 22.09 -25.84
C ASP A 75 1.40 22.59 -24.56
N GLN A 76 2.13 22.52 -23.45
CA GLN A 76 1.65 22.95 -22.13
C GLN A 76 1.27 24.45 -22.11
N GLN A 77 1.86 25.28 -22.97
CA GLN A 77 1.56 26.71 -23.01
C GLN A 77 0.10 27.01 -23.43
N LEU A 78 -0.59 26.04 -24.02
CA LEU A 78 -1.99 26.17 -24.40
C LEU A 78 -2.96 25.91 -23.22
N ILE A 79 -2.47 25.34 -22.12
CA ILE A 79 -3.27 25.05 -20.94
C ILE A 79 -3.21 26.26 -20.01
N GLN A 80 -4.35 26.93 -19.84
CA GLN A 80 -4.44 28.07 -18.93
C GLN A 80 -4.60 27.63 -17.48
N GLU A 81 -5.36 26.55 -17.27
CA GLU A 81 -5.78 26.14 -15.93
C GLU A 81 -6.14 24.65 -15.93
N VAL A 82 -5.80 23.96 -14.85
CA VAL A 82 -6.26 22.60 -14.55
C VAL A 82 -6.75 22.59 -13.12
N ARG A 83 -8.06 22.43 -12.93
CA ARG A 83 -8.69 22.37 -11.60
C ARG A 83 -9.26 21.01 -11.30
N LEU A 84 -9.22 20.65 -10.02
CA LEU A 84 -9.98 19.54 -9.45
C LEU A 84 -10.73 20.07 -8.23
N ALA A 85 -12.05 20.08 -8.33
CA ALA A 85 -12.94 20.36 -7.21
C ALA A 85 -13.50 19.05 -6.66
N VAL A 86 -13.49 18.87 -5.34
CA VAL A 86 -13.96 17.64 -4.69
C VAL A 86 -14.83 17.99 -3.50
N ASP A 87 -16.06 17.50 -3.48
CA ASP A 87 -16.86 17.43 -2.24
C ASP A 87 -16.66 16.03 -1.65
N PHE A 88 -16.25 15.95 -0.38
CA PHE A 88 -15.94 14.66 0.22
C PHE A 88 -16.47 14.55 1.65
N GLN A 89 -16.78 13.31 2.01
CA GLN A 89 -17.06 12.89 3.38
C GLN A 89 -16.29 11.60 3.67
N VAL A 90 -15.64 11.56 4.81
CA VAL A 90 -14.88 10.41 5.31
C VAL A 90 -15.48 9.99 6.65
N ALA A 91 -15.87 8.72 6.75
CA ALA A 91 -16.26 8.12 8.01
C ALA A 91 -15.22 7.08 8.41
N LYS A 92 -14.77 7.14 9.66
CA LYS A 92 -13.98 6.04 10.23
C LYS A 92 -14.92 4.87 10.48
N GLN A 93 -14.62 3.73 9.88
CA GLN A 93 -15.34 2.49 10.14
C GLN A 93 -14.38 1.46 10.73
N GLN A 94 -14.80 0.84 11.83
CA GLN A 94 -14.14 -0.35 12.34
C GLN A 94 -14.80 -1.56 11.68
N TYR A 95 -14.07 -2.27 10.81
CA TYR A 95 -14.56 -3.50 10.21
C TYR A 95 -13.59 -4.68 10.39
N ILE A 96 -14.19 -5.84 10.12
CA ILE A 96 -13.72 -7.22 10.09
C ILE A 96 -12.19 -7.35 10.04
N TYR A 97 -11.62 -8.09 11.00
CA TYR A 97 -10.18 -8.33 11.20
C TYR A 97 -9.36 -7.22 11.88
N LYS A 98 -10.00 -6.31 12.64
CA LYS A 98 -9.34 -5.27 13.47
C LYS A 98 -8.53 -4.22 12.69
N GLN A 99 -8.71 -4.11 11.37
CA GLN A 99 -8.11 -3.04 10.58
C GLN A 99 -9.00 -1.80 10.61
N GLU A 100 -8.38 -0.62 10.73
CA GLU A 100 -9.12 0.64 10.61
C GLU A 100 -9.30 0.95 9.13
N VAL A 101 -10.57 1.14 8.73
CA VAL A 101 -10.94 1.45 7.36
C VAL A 101 -11.57 2.85 7.35
N ALA A 102 -11.18 3.66 6.39
CA ALA A 102 -11.85 4.92 6.10
C ALA A 102 -12.79 4.71 4.92
N HIS A 103 -14.05 5.02 5.14
CA HIS A 103 -15.10 4.97 4.14
C HIS A 103 -15.25 6.37 3.53
N PHE A 104 -15.06 6.46 2.22
CA PHE A 104 -15.05 7.71 1.47
C PHE A 104 -16.29 7.80 0.59
N ILE A 105 -16.99 8.92 0.70
CA ILE A 105 -18.02 9.37 -0.25
C ILE A 105 -17.48 10.62 -0.92
N VAL A 106 -17.31 10.57 -2.24
CA VAL A 106 -16.60 11.60 -2.99
C VAL A 106 -17.36 11.98 -4.26
N ASP A 107 -17.54 13.28 -4.46
CA ASP A 107 -18.02 13.89 -5.70
C ASP A 107 -16.90 14.77 -6.29
N CYS A 108 -16.28 14.28 -7.37
CA CYS A 108 -15.19 14.95 -8.06
C CYS A 108 -15.69 15.66 -9.32
N LYS A 109 -15.12 16.84 -9.58
CA LYS A 109 -15.22 17.57 -10.86
C LYS A 109 -13.83 18.05 -11.27
N SER A 110 -13.37 17.63 -12.44
CA SER A 110 -12.11 18.14 -13.02
C SER A 110 -12.39 19.07 -14.20
N GLU A 111 -11.60 20.12 -14.34
CA GLU A 111 -11.63 21.05 -15.47
C GLU A 111 -10.23 21.24 -16.06
N ILE A 112 -10.11 21.17 -17.39
CA ILE A 112 -8.92 21.58 -18.14
C ILE A 112 -9.33 22.72 -19.08
N ARG A 113 -8.83 23.93 -18.83
CA ARG A 113 -9.17 25.14 -19.57
C ARG A 113 -8.09 25.50 -20.58
N LEU A 114 -8.52 25.75 -21.80
CA LEU A 114 -7.76 26.33 -22.89
C LEU A 114 -8.37 27.69 -23.24
N ASN A 115 -7.73 28.45 -24.14
CA ASN A 115 -8.21 29.77 -24.56
C ASN A 115 -9.66 29.76 -25.10
N ASP A 116 -10.09 28.69 -25.78
CA ASP A 116 -11.36 28.61 -26.51
C ASP A 116 -12.29 27.49 -26.01
N HIS A 117 -11.86 26.69 -25.04
CA HIS A 117 -12.60 25.50 -24.63
C HIS A 117 -12.30 25.08 -23.19
N VAL A 118 -13.28 24.45 -22.54
CA VAL A 118 -13.13 23.82 -21.22
C VAL A 118 -13.55 22.37 -21.33
N TYR A 119 -12.64 21.47 -20.98
CA TYR A 119 -12.92 20.04 -20.86
C TYR A 119 -13.31 19.76 -19.40
N ILE A 120 -14.47 19.13 -19.20
CA ILE A 120 -15.05 18.90 -17.87
C ILE A 120 -15.34 17.42 -17.71
N ALA A 121 -15.06 16.87 -16.54
CA ALA A 121 -15.46 15.52 -16.15
C ALA A 121 -16.02 15.53 -14.73
N PHE A 122 -16.87 14.54 -14.45
CA PHE A 122 -17.51 14.33 -13.15
C PHE A 122 -17.37 12.86 -12.75
N LEU A 123 -17.16 12.60 -11.47
CA LEU A 123 -17.11 11.24 -10.92
C LEU A 123 -17.63 11.25 -9.49
N SER A 124 -18.69 10.49 -9.23
CA SER A 124 -19.19 10.21 -7.89
C SER A 124 -18.81 8.79 -7.50
N LYS A 125 -18.19 8.61 -6.34
CA LYS A 125 -17.75 7.29 -5.89
C LYS A 125 -17.90 7.13 -4.38
N ASP A 126 -18.32 5.94 -3.99
CA ASP A 126 -18.32 5.44 -2.63
C ASP A 126 -17.33 4.26 -2.58
N PHE A 127 -16.34 4.33 -1.69
CA PHE A 127 -15.32 3.31 -1.56
C PHE A 127 -14.64 3.27 -0.19
N ASP A 128 -14.15 2.09 0.17
CA ASP A 128 -13.36 1.86 1.37
C ASP A 128 -11.86 1.94 1.10
N ARG A 129 -11.12 2.50 2.05
CA ARG A 129 -9.64 2.49 2.09
C ARG A 129 -9.16 1.97 3.42
N VAL A 130 -8.33 0.93 3.36
CA VAL A 130 -7.56 0.50 4.52
C VAL A 130 -6.62 1.64 4.88
N LEU A 131 -6.77 2.18 6.08
CA LEU A 131 -5.88 3.23 6.52
C LEU A 131 -4.48 2.62 6.69
N PRO A 132 -3.42 3.25 6.17
CA PRO A 132 -2.09 2.89 6.60
C PRO A 132 -2.10 3.01 8.12
N VAL A 133 -1.84 1.91 8.81
CA VAL A 133 -1.78 1.92 10.27
C VAL A 133 -0.69 2.93 10.61
N LEU A 134 -1.12 4.13 11.03
CA LEU A 134 -0.22 5.15 11.50
C LEU A 134 0.62 4.49 12.59
N VAL A 135 1.94 4.53 12.40
CA VAL A 135 2.96 3.91 13.25
C VAL A 135 3.01 4.57 14.65
N SER A 136 1.97 5.29 15.06
CA SER A 136 1.82 5.87 16.39
C SER A 136 1.12 4.94 17.38
N ARG A 137 0.68 3.74 16.98
CA ARG A 137 0.50 2.68 17.98
C ARG A 137 1.88 2.29 18.49
N SER A 138 2.21 2.74 19.70
CA SER A 138 3.29 2.16 20.46
C SER A 138 2.94 0.70 20.73
N PHE A 139 3.38 -0.20 19.86
CA PHE A 139 3.30 -1.63 20.13
C PHE A 139 4.16 -1.89 21.36
N THR A 140 3.57 -2.43 22.42
CA THR A 140 4.31 -2.92 23.60
C THR A 140 4.93 -4.29 23.35
N SER A 141 5.28 -4.59 22.08
CA SER A 141 5.89 -5.85 21.70
C SER A 141 7.36 -5.88 22.12
N ALA A 142 7.78 -7.00 22.69
CA ALA A 142 9.20 -7.27 22.93
C ALA A 142 9.92 -7.76 21.65
N ILE A 143 9.19 -7.96 20.56
CA ILE A 143 9.73 -8.36 19.27
C ILE A 143 10.39 -7.15 18.61
N GLN A 144 11.59 -7.36 18.08
CA GLN A 144 12.27 -6.40 17.24
C GLN A 144 12.21 -6.86 15.78
N CYS A 145 12.07 -5.91 14.87
CA CYS A 145 12.11 -6.14 13.44
C CYS A 145 13.30 -5.41 12.82
N THR A 146 14.09 -6.12 12.02
CA THR A 146 15.11 -5.51 11.14
C THR A 146 14.94 -6.05 9.73
N ARG A 147 15.44 -5.33 8.73
CA ARG A 147 15.34 -5.77 7.33
C ARG A 147 16.65 -5.63 6.59
N LYS A 148 16.84 -6.47 5.57
CA LYS A 148 17.98 -6.38 4.66
C LYS A 148 17.58 -6.86 3.27
N THR A 149 17.89 -6.08 2.26
CA THR A 149 17.75 -6.51 0.86
C THR A 149 19.06 -7.18 0.41
N LYS A 150 18.97 -8.40 -0.13
CA LYS A 150 20.09 -9.13 -0.73
C LYS A 150 19.78 -9.45 -2.20
N GLN A 151 20.82 -9.52 -3.02
CA GLN A 151 20.70 -10.03 -4.39
C GLN A 151 20.82 -11.55 -4.37
N VAL A 152 19.77 -12.25 -4.83
CA VAL A 152 19.78 -13.71 -5.00
C VAL A 152 19.76 -13.97 -6.50
N GLY A 153 20.95 -14.14 -7.09
CA GLY A 153 21.08 -14.10 -8.55
C GLY A 153 20.93 -12.67 -9.06
N VAL A 154 19.91 -12.42 -9.88
CA VAL A 154 19.59 -11.09 -10.44
C VAL A 154 18.38 -10.42 -9.78
N ASP A 155 17.68 -11.16 -8.92
CA ASP A 155 16.39 -10.76 -8.38
C ASP A 155 16.56 -10.24 -6.93
N PRO A 156 16.04 -9.05 -6.58
CA PRO A 156 16.13 -8.50 -5.24
C PRO A 156 15.24 -9.28 -4.26
N THR A 157 15.86 -9.81 -3.20
CA THR A 157 15.20 -10.56 -2.13
C THR A 157 15.22 -9.74 -0.84
N LEU A 158 14.05 -9.46 -0.30
CA LEU A 158 13.91 -8.79 0.99
C LEU A 158 13.90 -9.82 2.11
N TYR A 159 14.84 -9.69 3.05
CA TYR A 159 14.84 -10.42 4.31
C TYR A 159 14.24 -9.55 5.41
N ILE A 160 13.28 -10.09 6.15
CA ILE A 160 12.64 -9.46 7.30
C ILE A 160 12.92 -10.34 8.52
N TYR A 161 13.76 -9.85 9.42
CA TYR A 161 14.21 -10.58 10.60
C TYR A 161 13.39 -10.17 11.81
N PHE A 162 12.80 -11.16 12.49
CA PHE A 162 12.14 -10.97 13.78
C PHE A 162 12.96 -11.64 14.89
N THR A 163 13.24 -10.88 15.95
CA THR A 163 13.95 -11.36 17.13
C THR A 163 13.15 -11.03 18.39
N GLY A 164 13.38 -11.76 19.48
CA GLY A 164 12.71 -11.53 20.76
C GLY A 164 11.75 -12.65 21.14
N ILE A 165 10.72 -12.34 21.92
CA ILE A 165 9.78 -13.33 22.47
C ILE A 165 8.37 -13.02 21.97
N TYR A 166 7.78 -13.96 21.25
CA TYR A 166 6.36 -13.92 20.91
C TYR A 166 5.53 -14.37 22.11
N ARG A 167 4.67 -13.50 22.63
CA ARG A 167 3.88 -13.78 23.84
C ARG A 167 2.87 -14.90 23.56
N PRO A 168 2.73 -15.90 24.45
CA PRO A 168 1.82 -17.01 24.22
C PRO A 168 0.34 -16.60 24.27
N GLY A 169 -0.50 -17.33 23.53
CA GLY A 169 -1.96 -17.17 23.58
C GLY A 169 -2.47 -15.82 23.11
N SER A 170 -3.49 -15.28 23.79
CA SER A 170 -4.14 -14.01 23.40
C SER A 170 -3.23 -12.79 23.58
N ALA A 171 -2.21 -12.88 24.43
CA ALA A 171 -1.21 -11.83 24.59
C ALA A 171 -0.35 -11.66 23.32
N GLY A 172 -0.19 -12.72 22.52
CA GLY A 172 0.51 -12.67 21.24
C GLY A 172 -0.25 -11.96 20.11
N ASN A 173 -1.50 -11.55 20.33
CA ASN A 173 -2.29 -10.84 19.31
C ASN A 173 -1.62 -9.52 18.87
N GLU A 174 -1.13 -8.75 19.84
CA GLU A 174 -0.41 -7.50 19.57
C GLU A 174 0.94 -7.75 18.88
N ASP A 175 1.61 -8.85 19.22
CA ASP A 175 2.88 -9.25 18.60
C ASP A 175 2.66 -9.65 17.13
N ALA A 176 1.58 -10.38 16.84
CA ALA A 176 1.18 -10.70 15.46
C ALA A 176 0.81 -9.44 14.67
N GLU A 177 0.07 -8.51 15.28
CA GLU A 177 -0.28 -7.22 14.65
C GLU A 177 0.96 -6.39 14.36
N TYR A 178 1.92 -6.33 15.30
CA TYR A 178 3.22 -5.70 15.09
C TYR A 178 3.97 -6.35 13.91
N MET A 179 4.08 -7.68 13.89
CA MET A 179 4.76 -8.40 12.79
C MET A 179 4.08 -8.15 11.44
N MET A 180 2.74 -8.20 11.37
CA MET A 180 1.96 -7.87 10.16
C MET A 180 2.30 -6.48 9.65
N HIS A 181 2.30 -5.50 10.56
CA HIS A 181 2.60 -4.10 10.23
C HIS A 181 3.99 -3.95 9.64
N GLN A 182 4.99 -4.53 10.29
CA GLN A 182 6.37 -4.48 9.83
C GLN A 182 6.54 -5.16 8.47
N ILE A 183 5.91 -6.31 8.25
CA ILE A 183 6.01 -7.00 6.95
C ILE A 183 5.41 -6.16 5.83
N ASN A 184 4.18 -5.65 5.99
CA ASN A 184 3.55 -4.79 4.97
C ASN A 184 4.42 -3.57 4.69
N HIS A 185 4.85 -2.86 5.73
CA HIS A 185 5.70 -1.68 5.58
C HIS A 185 6.99 -1.98 4.80
N CYS A 186 7.66 -3.09 5.10
CA CYS A 186 8.89 -3.44 4.39
C CYS A 186 8.62 -3.77 2.91
N ILE A 187 7.57 -4.53 2.59
CA ILE A 187 7.22 -4.90 1.21
C ILE A 187 6.81 -3.67 0.40
N ASP A 188 5.96 -2.83 0.97
CA ASP A 188 5.44 -1.63 0.31
C ASP A 188 6.56 -0.61 0.05
N SER A 189 7.59 -0.56 0.92
CA SER A 189 8.72 0.37 0.77
C SER A 189 9.82 -0.11 -0.18
N GLU A 190 10.08 -1.42 -0.26
CA GLU A 190 11.23 -1.96 -0.99
C GLU A 190 10.82 -2.57 -2.34
N HIS A 191 9.52 -2.82 -2.56
CA HIS A 191 8.96 -3.50 -3.73
C HIS A 191 9.80 -4.73 -4.18
N PRO A 192 10.06 -5.68 -3.26
CA PRO A 192 10.95 -6.80 -3.58
C PRO A 192 10.34 -7.75 -4.60
N GLN A 193 11.17 -8.64 -5.15
CA GLN A 193 10.67 -9.74 -5.98
C GLN A 193 10.38 -10.99 -5.14
N PHE A 194 11.17 -11.21 -4.09
CA PHE A 194 11.01 -12.29 -3.13
C PHE A 194 11.05 -11.77 -1.70
N VAL A 195 10.31 -12.44 -0.82
CA VAL A 195 10.32 -12.14 0.60
C VAL A 195 10.75 -13.37 1.40
N ILE A 196 11.70 -13.18 2.31
CA ILE A 196 12.08 -14.18 3.31
C ILE A 196 11.78 -13.59 4.68
N VAL A 197 10.86 -14.22 5.40
CA VAL A 197 10.59 -13.89 6.79
C VAL A 197 11.43 -14.80 7.68
N ASP A 198 12.41 -14.25 8.39
CA ASP A 198 13.35 -15.00 9.20
C ASP A 198 12.98 -14.92 10.69
N LEU A 199 12.54 -16.06 11.23
CA LEU A 199 12.10 -16.23 12.61
C LEU A 199 13.09 -17.08 13.42
N ARG A 200 14.28 -17.36 12.90
CA ARG A 200 15.27 -18.23 13.58
C ARG A 200 15.65 -17.72 14.96
N GLU A 201 15.59 -16.41 15.18
CA GLU A 201 15.90 -15.76 16.45
C GLU A 201 14.64 -15.32 17.23
N LEU A 202 13.45 -15.70 16.77
CA LEU A 202 12.19 -15.48 17.47
C LEU A 202 11.88 -16.67 18.38
N VAL A 203 11.71 -16.42 19.67
CA VAL A 203 11.24 -17.43 20.62
C VAL A 203 9.73 -17.52 20.52
N TYR A 204 9.22 -18.67 20.06
CA TYR A 204 7.78 -18.92 19.93
C TYR A 204 7.40 -20.26 20.54
N THR A 205 6.38 -20.25 21.41
CA THR A 205 5.86 -21.46 22.05
C THR A 205 4.51 -21.89 21.46
N TRP A 206 3.50 -21.01 21.49
CA TRP A 206 2.16 -21.29 20.95
C TRP A 206 1.34 -19.99 20.82
N GLY A 207 0.44 -19.94 19.84
CA GLY A 207 -0.48 -18.83 19.61
C GLY A 207 -0.96 -18.84 18.16
N ASN A 208 -2.28 -18.82 17.94
CA ASN A 208 -2.82 -18.90 16.58
C ASN A 208 -2.71 -17.59 15.80
N ALA A 209 -2.60 -16.45 16.48
CA ALA A 209 -2.58 -15.13 15.84
C ALA A 209 -1.35 -14.90 14.96
N ILE A 210 -0.21 -15.54 15.24
CA ILE A 210 1.01 -15.40 14.42
C ILE A 210 0.76 -15.79 12.96
N THR A 211 -0.15 -16.73 12.69
CA THR A 211 -0.53 -17.13 11.33
C THR A 211 -1.09 -15.97 10.51
N GLN A 212 -1.70 -14.97 11.16
CA GLN A 212 -2.22 -13.78 10.49
C GLN A 212 -1.10 -12.92 9.89
N ALA A 213 0.10 -12.94 10.50
CA ALA A 213 1.30 -12.29 9.96
C ALA A 213 1.70 -12.79 8.58
N PHE A 214 1.35 -14.03 8.23
CA PHE A 214 1.71 -14.64 6.95
C PHE A 214 0.56 -14.61 5.93
N ARG A 215 -0.65 -14.19 6.33
CA ARG A 215 -1.84 -14.15 5.46
C ARG A 215 -2.14 -12.78 4.87
N ILE A 216 -1.27 -11.80 5.10
CA ILE A 216 -1.42 -10.44 4.58
C ILE A 216 -1.37 -10.40 3.05
N ARG A 217 -2.12 -9.46 2.47
CA ARG A 217 -2.28 -9.36 1.02
C ARG A 217 -0.95 -9.15 0.30
N SER A 218 -0.06 -8.32 0.86
CA SER A 218 1.23 -8.01 0.25
C SER A 218 2.10 -9.27 0.12
N LEU A 219 2.09 -10.18 1.11
CA LEU A 219 2.74 -11.48 1.00
C LEU A 219 2.07 -12.40 -0.02
N LYS A 220 0.73 -12.39 -0.14
CA LYS A 220 0.04 -13.23 -1.15
C LYS A 220 0.34 -12.83 -2.58
N GLN A 221 0.77 -11.59 -2.81
CA GLN A 221 1.12 -11.08 -4.13
C GLN A 221 2.57 -11.37 -4.51
N GLN A 222 3.37 -11.91 -3.58
CA GLN A 222 4.78 -12.18 -3.81
C GLN A 222 5.16 -13.61 -3.41
N PRO A 223 6.09 -14.26 -4.13
CA PRO A 223 6.68 -15.50 -3.64
C PRO A 223 7.41 -15.23 -2.32
N PHE A 224 7.03 -15.96 -1.26
CA PHE A 224 7.66 -15.84 0.04
C PHE A 224 7.84 -17.20 0.73
N VAL A 225 8.81 -17.23 1.65
CA VAL A 225 9.11 -18.38 2.51
C VAL A 225 9.44 -17.91 3.93
N VAL A 226 9.30 -18.81 4.90
CA VAL A 226 9.59 -18.52 6.31
C VAL A 226 10.75 -19.38 6.79
N LEU A 227 11.79 -18.76 7.36
CA LEU A 227 12.89 -19.47 8.03
C LEU A 227 12.58 -19.63 9.51
N ILE A 228 12.80 -20.82 10.04
CA ILE A 228 12.57 -21.16 11.45
C ILE A 228 13.80 -21.86 12.04
N SER A 229 13.87 -21.92 13.37
CA SER A 229 14.87 -22.70 14.11
C SER A 229 14.20 -23.50 15.22
N GLU A 230 14.99 -24.16 16.07
CA GLU A 230 14.52 -24.79 17.31
C GLU A 230 13.73 -23.81 18.21
N LYS A 231 14.09 -22.52 18.21
CA LYS A 231 13.42 -21.47 19.01
C LYS A 231 11.99 -21.19 18.56
N SER A 232 11.68 -21.47 17.30
CA SER A 232 10.40 -21.22 16.67
C SER A 232 9.78 -22.49 16.09
N GLN A 233 10.29 -23.67 16.47
CA GLN A 233 9.94 -24.95 15.85
C GLN A 233 8.47 -25.33 16.07
N ALA A 234 7.83 -24.79 17.11
CA ALA A 234 6.39 -24.98 17.30
C ALA A 234 5.54 -24.44 16.13
N LEU A 235 6.12 -23.59 15.26
CA LEU A 235 5.49 -23.16 14.01
C LEU A 235 5.46 -24.25 12.92
N ASP A 236 6.31 -25.27 13.03
CA ASP A 236 6.46 -26.32 12.01
C ASP A 236 5.33 -27.37 12.04
N SER A 237 4.35 -27.21 12.93
CA SER A 237 3.20 -28.11 12.99
C SER A 237 2.33 -28.02 11.72
N ASP A 238 1.80 -29.16 11.29
CA ASP A 238 0.94 -29.24 10.09
C ASP A 238 -0.27 -28.30 10.19
N PHE A 239 -0.82 -28.12 11.39
CA PHE A 239 -1.91 -27.18 11.66
C PHE A 239 -1.53 -25.73 11.34
N ILE A 240 -0.32 -25.30 11.71
CA ILE A 240 0.14 -23.92 11.45
C ILE A 240 0.47 -23.74 9.97
N LYS A 241 1.05 -24.74 9.31
CA LYS A 241 1.28 -24.73 7.86
C LYS A 241 -0.01 -24.56 7.08
N GLU A 242 -1.03 -25.34 7.42
CA GLU A 242 -2.34 -25.27 6.79
C GLU A 242 -2.97 -23.88 6.99
N LEU A 243 -2.92 -23.35 8.22
CA LEU A 243 -3.50 -22.05 8.53
C LEU A 243 -2.76 -20.89 7.88
N ALA A 244 -1.43 -20.92 7.86
CA ALA A 244 -0.61 -19.84 7.31
C ALA A 244 -0.61 -19.84 5.77
N GLY A 245 -0.78 -21.01 5.15
CA GLY A 245 -0.70 -21.16 3.69
C GLY A 245 0.70 -20.91 3.15
N CYS A 246 1.74 -21.16 3.96
CA CYS A 246 3.14 -20.98 3.60
C CYS A 246 4.00 -22.15 4.06
N SER A 247 5.17 -22.29 3.43
CA SER A 247 6.16 -23.31 3.79
C SER A 247 7.21 -22.74 4.76
N PHE A 248 7.60 -23.55 5.72
CA PHE A 248 8.66 -23.25 6.69
C PHE A 248 9.92 -24.05 6.35
N TYR A 249 11.09 -23.45 6.56
CA TYR A 249 12.39 -24.05 6.27
C TYR A 249 13.38 -23.81 7.41
N LEU A 250 14.19 -24.83 7.72
CA LEU A 250 15.29 -24.72 8.69
C LEU A 250 16.58 -24.19 8.04
N ASP A 251 16.71 -24.36 6.73
CA ASP A 251 17.89 -24.03 5.94
C ASP A 251 17.59 -22.94 4.91
N GLU A 252 18.46 -21.93 4.87
CA GLU A 252 18.33 -20.77 3.99
C GLU A 252 18.51 -21.16 2.52
N GLN A 253 19.44 -22.07 2.22
CA GLN A 253 19.70 -22.47 0.84
C GLN A 253 18.50 -23.19 0.22
N THR A 254 17.92 -24.13 0.96
CA THR A 254 16.70 -24.85 0.58
C THR A 254 15.54 -23.89 0.31
N ALA A 255 15.35 -22.89 1.18
CA ALA A 255 14.29 -21.89 1.03
C ALA A 255 14.48 -21.05 -0.26
N LEU A 256 15.72 -20.66 -0.56
CA LEU A 256 16.07 -19.92 -1.77
C LEU A 256 15.84 -20.75 -3.05
N ASP A 257 16.16 -22.05 -3.01
CA ASP A 257 15.97 -22.92 -4.17
C ASP A 257 14.49 -23.12 -4.49
N VAL A 258 13.62 -23.17 -3.48
CA VAL A 258 12.17 -23.21 -3.67
C VAL A 258 11.65 -21.91 -4.28
N LEU A 259 12.09 -20.74 -3.78
CA LEU A 259 11.69 -19.44 -4.35
C LEU A 259 12.06 -19.34 -5.83
N LYS A 260 13.27 -19.77 -6.21
CA LYS A 260 13.71 -19.80 -7.62
C LYS A 260 12.83 -20.71 -8.48
N GLN A 261 12.44 -21.88 -7.98
CA GLN A 261 11.56 -22.79 -8.70
C GLN A 261 10.17 -22.18 -8.95
N GLN A 262 9.59 -21.50 -7.96
CA GLN A 262 8.29 -20.85 -8.09
C GLN A 262 8.28 -19.81 -9.23
N VAL A 263 9.40 -19.10 -9.43
CA VAL A 263 9.55 -18.10 -10.49
C VAL A 263 9.61 -18.73 -11.87
N SER A 264 10.37 -19.82 -12.01
CA SER A 264 10.46 -20.54 -13.29
C SER A 264 9.10 -21.05 -13.75
N VAL A 265 8.24 -21.46 -12.80
CA VAL A 265 6.87 -21.90 -13.10
C VAL A 265 5.98 -20.74 -13.52
N ASN A 266 6.12 -19.56 -12.91
CA ASN A 266 5.31 -18.39 -13.28
C ASN A 266 5.73 -17.81 -14.63
N ARG A 267 7.03 -17.71 -14.91
CA ARG A 267 7.55 -17.21 -16.20
C ARG A 267 7.23 -18.10 -17.40
N SER A 268 6.95 -19.39 -17.19
CA SER A 268 6.57 -20.30 -18.29
C SER A 268 5.07 -20.26 -18.62
N LYS A 269 4.27 -19.57 -17.82
CA LYS A 269 2.82 -19.39 -18.02
C LYS A 269 2.45 -18.06 -18.67
N GLU A 270 3.39 -17.11 -18.73
CA GLU A 270 3.28 -15.82 -19.42
C GLU A 270 3.71 -15.93 -20.88
#